data_AF-U2MND9-F1
#
_entry.id   AF-U2MND9-F1
#
_cell.length_a   1.000
_cell.length_b   1.000
_cell.length_c   1.000
_cell.angle_alpha   90.00
_cell.angle_beta   90.00
_cell.angle_gamma   90.00
#
_symmetry.space_group_name_H-M   'P 1'
#
loop_
_entity.id
_entity.type
_entity.pdbx_description
1 polymer ?
#
loop_
_entity_poly.entity_id
_entity_poly.type
_entity_poly.pdbx_seq_one_letter_code
_entity_poly.pdbx_strand_id
1 'polypeptide(L)'
;MTERFSKEALQEYGIFAGCIVLLAIVLSVAAICTKGAMHAGIKTEIARVLEEAEPGVWHIGDFVDFAVPVSSSAACFSVKGGSGNAYTCIVRMETIYGPLPAVFISDGKHTARFIGIAGLHGRVYDAIESSGAKSQIRYWAERIPVLIRQQEERL
;
A
#
# COMPACT_ATOMS: atom_id res chain seq x y z
N MET A 1 29.27 39.51 -34.94
CA MET A 1 29.33 39.32 -33.46
C MET A 1 28.17 38.49 -32.93
N THR A 2 27.05 38.38 -33.65
CA THR A 2 25.80 37.70 -33.28
C THR A 2 25.82 36.16 -33.34
N GLU A 3 26.66 35.54 -34.16
CA GLU A 3 26.69 34.07 -34.30
C GLU A 3 27.35 33.33 -33.12
N ARG A 4 28.33 33.94 -32.45
CA ARG A 4 29.02 33.29 -31.31
C ARG A 4 28.11 33.20 -30.08
N PHE A 5 27.38 34.28 -29.79
CA PHE A 5 26.38 34.31 -28.71
C PHE A 5 25.26 33.29 -28.92
N SER A 6 24.84 33.06 -30.18
CA SER A 6 23.83 32.06 -30.51
C SER A 6 24.30 30.63 -30.25
N LYS A 7 25.57 30.31 -30.56
CA LYS A 7 26.14 28.97 -30.31
C LYS A 7 26.43 28.71 -28.84
N GLU A 8 26.94 29.70 -28.11
CA GLU A 8 27.18 29.59 -26.66
C GLU A 8 25.86 29.43 -25.89
N ALA A 9 24.84 30.22 -26.23
CA ALA A 9 23.51 30.07 -25.65
C ALA A 9 22.92 28.69 -25.96
N LEU A 10 22.98 28.23 -27.23
CA LEU A 10 22.45 26.92 -27.61
C LEU A 10 23.16 25.76 -26.90
N GLN A 11 24.47 25.92 -26.62
CA GLN A 11 25.27 24.92 -25.93
C GLN A 11 24.96 24.89 -24.42
N GLU A 12 24.75 26.05 -23.80
CA GLU A 12 24.38 26.16 -22.39
C GLU A 12 22.94 25.65 -22.13
N TYR A 13 21.98 26.01 -23.00
CA TYR A 13 20.62 25.47 -22.93
C TYR A 13 20.57 23.97 -23.25
N GLY A 14 21.43 23.49 -24.17
CA GLY A 14 21.54 22.07 -24.50
C GLY A 14 22.05 21.23 -23.33
N ILE A 15 23.07 21.72 -22.61
CA ILE A 15 23.57 21.06 -21.40
C ILE A 15 22.51 21.08 -20.29
N PHE A 16 21.84 22.21 -20.07
CA PHE A 16 20.78 22.32 -19.07
C PHE A 16 19.60 21.39 -19.36
N ALA A 17 19.13 21.36 -20.60
CA ALA A 17 18.09 20.42 -21.04
C ALA A 17 18.53 18.95 -20.88
N GLY A 18 19.78 18.65 -21.21
CA GLY A 18 20.38 17.32 -21.00
C GLY A 18 20.38 16.92 -19.52
N CYS A 19 20.75 17.84 -18.61
CA CYS A 19 20.69 17.60 -17.17
C CYS A 19 19.25 17.35 -16.68
N ILE A 20 18.25 18.09 -17.18
CA ILE A 20 16.84 17.86 -16.84
C ILE A 20 16.39 16.46 -17.28
N VAL A 21 16.72 16.07 -18.52
CA VAL A 21 16.35 14.75 -19.04
C VAL A 21 17.04 13.63 -18.23
N LEU A 22 18.32 13.79 -17.91
CA LEU A 22 19.05 12.85 -17.06
C LEU A 22 18.40 12.72 -15.67
N LEU A 23 18.04 13.85 -15.05
CA LEU A 23 17.35 13.86 -13.75
C LEU A 23 16.00 13.12 -13.84
N ALA A 24 15.22 13.37 -14.89
CA ALA A 24 13.93 12.72 -15.10
C ALA A 24 14.07 11.19 -15.25
N ILE A 25 15.12 10.72 -15.95
CA ILE A 25 15.42 9.29 -16.09
C ILE A 25 15.79 8.70 -14.72
N VAL A 26 16.69 9.35 -13.97
CA VAL A 26 17.11 8.88 -12.64
C VAL A 26 15.91 8.80 -11.68
N LEU A 27 15.05 9.82 -11.67
CA LEU A 27 13.83 9.82 -10.85
C LEU A 27 12.85 8.73 -11.28
N SER A 28 12.71 8.46 -12.57
CA SER A 28 11.84 7.40 -13.08
C SER A 28 12.33 6.02 -12.64
N VAL A 29 13.64 5.75 -12.74
CA VAL A 29 14.24 4.49 -12.27
C VAL A 29 14.09 4.36 -10.76
N ALA A 30 14.40 5.42 -10.00
CA ALA A 30 14.23 5.43 -8.56
C ALA A 30 12.77 5.12 -8.16
N ALA A 31 11.79 5.75 -8.82
CA ALA A 31 10.37 5.53 -8.55
C ALA A 31 9.95 4.07 -8.80
N ILE A 32 10.46 3.41 -9.85
CA ILE A 32 10.17 2.01 -10.13
C ILE A 32 10.78 1.10 -9.07
N CYS A 33 12.04 1.32 -8.70
CA CYS A 33 12.72 0.54 -7.68
C CYS A 33 12.08 0.70 -6.29
N THR A 34 11.69 1.92 -5.92
CA THR A 34 11.03 2.20 -4.64
C THR A 34 9.68 1.49 -4.53
N LYS A 35 8.89 1.40 -5.62
CA LYS A 35 7.61 0.68 -5.63
C LYS A 35 7.80 -0.82 -5.30
N GLY A 36 8.79 -1.46 -5.92
CA GLY A 36 9.08 -2.87 -5.67
C GLY A 36 9.52 -3.13 -4.23
N ALA A 37 10.42 -2.31 -3.69
CA ALA A 37 10.88 -2.42 -2.31
C ALA A 37 9.76 -2.14 -1.29
N MET A 38 8.87 -1.19 -1.59
CA MET A 38 7.72 -0.86 -0.74
C MET A 38 6.74 -2.03 -0.64
N HIS A 39 6.41 -2.70 -1.75
CA HIS A 39 5.51 -3.86 -1.72
C HIS A 39 6.10 -5.04 -0.95
N ALA A 40 7.42 -5.26 -1.07
CA ALA A 40 8.11 -6.30 -0.30
C ALA A 40 8.07 -6.02 1.21
N GLY A 41 8.35 -4.78 1.63
CA GLY A 41 8.28 -4.39 3.04
C GLY A 41 6.88 -4.47 3.64
N ILE A 42 5.86 -4.08 2.87
CA ILE A 42 4.46 -4.24 3.29
C ILE A 42 4.10 -5.71 3.43
N LYS A 43 4.50 -6.56 2.47
CA LYS A 43 4.25 -8.00 2.51
C LYS A 43 4.85 -8.65 3.76
N THR A 44 6.06 -8.26 4.16
CA THR A 44 6.71 -8.80 5.36
C THR A 44 5.98 -8.39 6.65
N GLU A 45 5.50 -7.15 6.74
CA GLU A 45 4.75 -6.71 7.92
C GLU A 45 3.38 -7.39 8.04
N ILE A 46 2.67 -7.55 6.92
CA ILE A 46 1.42 -8.31 6.91
C ILE A 46 1.68 -9.77 7.30
N ALA A 47 2.75 -10.39 6.79
CA ALA A 47 3.13 -11.75 7.16
C ALA A 47 3.33 -11.90 8.67
N ARG A 48 4.02 -10.93 9.30
CA ARG A 48 4.24 -10.94 10.74
C ARG A 48 2.92 -10.81 11.51
N VAL A 49 2.07 -9.86 11.16
CA VAL A 49 0.77 -9.65 11.84
C VAL A 49 -0.13 -10.89 11.70
N LEU A 50 -0.15 -11.52 10.52
CA LEU A 50 -0.92 -12.74 10.30
C LEU A 50 -0.37 -13.91 11.11
N GLU A 51 0.95 -14.08 11.18
CA GLU A 51 1.58 -15.17 11.94
C GLU A 51 1.39 -15.01 13.45
N GLU A 52 1.38 -13.78 13.96
CA GLU A 52 1.12 -13.49 15.37
C GLU A 52 -0.34 -13.69 15.76
N ALA A 53 -1.28 -13.33 14.88
CA ALA A 53 -2.70 -13.51 15.13
C ALA A 53 -3.16 -14.96 14.90
N GLU A 54 -2.70 -15.59 13.82
CA GLU A 54 -3.13 -16.90 13.35
C GLU A 54 -1.95 -17.69 12.73
N PRO A 55 -1.09 -18.28 13.58
CA PRO A 55 0.15 -18.91 13.14
C PRO A 55 -0.10 -20.06 12.16
N GLY A 56 0.57 -20.02 11.01
CA GLY A 56 0.52 -21.09 10.00
C GLY A 56 -0.80 -21.25 9.24
N VAL A 57 -1.77 -20.35 9.41
CA VAL A 57 -3.09 -20.46 8.75
C VAL A 57 -3.09 -19.87 7.34
N TRP A 58 -2.29 -18.82 7.09
CA TRP A 58 -2.37 -18.01 5.86
C TRP A 58 -1.05 -17.93 5.12
N HIS A 59 -1.10 -18.15 3.80
CA HIS A 59 0.04 -17.95 2.89
C HIS A 59 -0.19 -16.74 1.98
N ILE A 60 0.70 -15.74 2.05
CA ILE A 60 0.60 -14.50 1.27
C ILE A 60 1.14 -14.69 -0.14
N GLY A 61 0.25 -14.52 -1.12
CA GLY A 61 0.52 -14.54 -2.55
C GLY A 61 0.94 -13.18 -3.10
N ASP A 62 0.46 -12.89 -4.31
CA ASP A 62 0.83 -11.72 -5.09
C ASP A 62 0.06 -10.46 -4.68
N PHE A 63 0.68 -9.31 -4.95
CA PHE A 63 0.07 -8.00 -4.78
C PHE A 63 -1.10 -7.82 -5.76
N VAL A 64 -2.22 -7.30 -5.24
CA VAL A 64 -3.41 -7.01 -6.03
C VAL A 64 -3.52 -5.50 -6.16
N ASP A 65 -3.28 -5.00 -7.37
CA ASP A 65 -3.39 -3.58 -7.67
C ASP A 65 -4.86 -3.19 -7.84
N PHE A 66 -5.42 -2.57 -6.80
CA PHE A 66 -6.75 -1.98 -6.87
C PHE A 66 -6.65 -0.67 -7.65
N ALA A 67 -7.21 -0.64 -8.86
CA ALA A 67 -7.24 0.53 -9.75
C ALA A 67 -8.13 1.71 -9.22
N VAL A 68 -8.45 1.69 -7.93
CA VAL A 68 -9.31 2.63 -7.22
C VAL A 68 -8.42 3.59 -6.41
N PRO A 69 -8.78 4.87 -6.19
CA PRO A 69 -7.95 5.87 -5.49
C PRO A 69 -7.52 5.51 -4.06
N VAL A 70 -7.94 4.35 -3.55
CA VAL A 70 -7.56 3.80 -2.25
C VAL A 70 -6.11 3.28 -2.25
N SER A 71 -5.51 3.05 -3.42
CA SER A 71 -4.12 2.58 -3.58
C SER A 71 -3.08 3.50 -2.91
N SER A 72 -3.39 4.79 -2.70
CA SER A 72 -2.48 5.70 -2.00
C SER A 72 -2.41 5.48 -0.48
N SER A 73 -3.42 4.83 0.12
CA SER A 73 -3.50 4.60 1.57
C SER A 73 -3.77 3.14 1.94
N ALA A 74 -3.89 2.23 0.98
CA ALA A 74 -4.05 0.81 1.22
C ALA A 74 -3.28 -0.02 0.20
N ALA A 75 -2.77 -1.15 0.66
CA ALA A 75 -2.13 -2.17 -0.18
C ALA A 75 -2.78 -3.52 0.13
N CYS A 76 -3.07 -4.29 -0.90
CA CYS A 76 -3.75 -5.57 -0.74
C CYS A 76 -3.00 -6.67 -1.47
N PHE A 77 -3.08 -7.87 -0.91
CA PHE A 77 -2.39 -9.05 -1.38
C PHE A 77 -3.36 -10.22 -1.36
N SER A 78 -3.23 -11.12 -2.33
CA SER A 78 -3.93 -12.39 -2.29
C SER A 78 -3.36 -13.26 -1.16
N VAL A 79 -4.22 -14.00 -0.48
CA VAL A 79 -3.84 -14.97 0.56
C VAL A 79 -4.57 -16.29 0.34
N LYS A 80 -3.89 -17.39 0.61
CA LYS A 80 -4.45 -18.74 0.55
C LYS A 80 -4.34 -19.36 1.94
N GLY A 81 -5.47 -19.75 2.53
CA GLY A 81 -5.49 -20.30 3.89
C GLY A 81 -6.91 -20.49 4.43
N GLY A 82 -7.10 -21.51 5.29
CA GLY A 82 -8.33 -21.77 6.05
C GLY A 82 -9.60 -22.13 5.26
N SER A 83 -10.11 -21.23 4.41
CA SER A 83 -11.44 -21.31 3.78
C SER A 83 -11.47 -21.05 2.27
N GLY A 84 -10.33 -20.76 1.63
CA GLY A 84 -10.25 -20.56 0.18
C GLY A 84 -9.23 -19.49 -0.24
N ASN A 85 -9.40 -18.97 -1.46
CA ASN A 85 -8.71 -17.75 -1.89
C ASN A 85 -9.36 -16.57 -1.16
N ALA A 86 -8.56 -15.82 -0.42
CA ALA A 86 -8.96 -14.60 0.25
C ALA A 86 -8.00 -13.46 -0.11
N TYR A 87 -8.28 -12.27 0.38
CA TYR A 87 -7.45 -11.09 0.23
C TYR A 87 -7.12 -10.53 1.61
N THR A 88 -5.86 -10.14 1.79
CA THR A 88 -5.40 -9.40 2.95
C THR A 88 -5.10 -7.98 2.52
N CYS A 89 -5.60 -7.01 3.25
CA CYS A 89 -5.44 -5.60 2.96
C CYS A 89 -4.87 -4.88 4.17
N ILE A 90 -3.77 -4.16 3.97
CA ILE A 90 -3.27 -3.18 4.93
C ILE A 90 -3.80 -1.81 4.55
N VAL A 91 -4.34 -1.08 5.52
CA VAL A 91 -4.91 0.24 5.34
C VAL A 91 -4.31 1.18 6.36
N ARG A 92 -3.79 2.31 5.89
CA ARG A 92 -3.37 3.42 6.75
C ARG A 92 -4.61 4.14 7.27
N MET A 93 -4.94 3.90 8.53
CA MET A 93 -6.02 4.57 9.23
C MET A 93 -5.48 5.80 9.96
N GLU A 94 -6.04 6.97 9.69
CA GLU A 94 -5.75 8.17 10.46
C GLU A 94 -6.48 8.09 11.81
N THR A 95 -5.71 8.04 12.91
CA THR A 95 -6.24 8.03 14.28
C THR A 95 -5.77 9.26 15.05
N ILE A 96 -6.36 9.51 16.21
CA ILE A 96 -5.93 10.60 17.12
C ILE A 96 -4.48 10.46 17.58
N TYR A 97 -3.91 9.25 17.49
CA TYR A 97 -2.51 8.95 17.83
C TYR A 97 -1.58 8.96 16.60
N GLY A 98 -2.10 9.34 15.43
CA GLY A 98 -1.40 9.32 14.16
C GLY A 98 -1.85 8.20 13.22
N PRO A 99 -1.18 8.07 12.06
CA PRO A 99 -1.50 7.07 11.06
C PRO A 99 -1.10 5.67 11.53
N LEU A 100 -2.06 4.75 11.54
CA LEU A 100 -1.86 3.36 11.96
C LEU A 100 -2.14 2.39 10.81
N PRO A 101 -1.21 1.49 10.48
CA PRO A 101 -1.40 0.51 9.42
C PRO A 101 -2.23 -0.69 9.93
N ALA A 102 -3.53 -0.67 9.70
CA ALA A 102 -4.47 -1.72 10.09
C ALA A 102 -4.53 -2.84 9.04
N VAL A 103 -4.51 -4.10 9.47
CA VAL A 103 -4.54 -5.28 8.62
C VAL A 103 -5.91 -5.95 8.71
N PHE A 104 -6.50 -6.24 7.55
CA PHE A 104 -7.81 -6.87 7.39
C PHE A 104 -7.72 -8.08 6.46
N ILE A 105 -8.55 -9.09 6.69
CA ILE A 105 -8.75 -10.24 5.81
C ILE A 105 -10.19 -10.22 5.29
N SER A 106 -10.37 -10.42 3.99
CA SER A 106 -11.67 -10.47 3.34
C SER A 106 -11.70 -11.54 2.27
N ASP A 107 -12.83 -12.24 2.17
CA ASP A 107 -13.13 -13.16 1.06
C ASP A 107 -13.87 -12.45 -0.10
N GLY A 108 -14.05 -11.13 -0.02
CA GLY A 108 -14.81 -10.33 -0.98
C GLY A 108 -16.34 -10.49 -0.88
N LYS A 109 -16.85 -11.48 -0.14
CA LYS A 109 -18.28 -11.78 -0.03
C LYS A 109 -18.86 -11.26 1.27
N HIS A 110 -18.11 -11.35 2.36
CA HIS A 110 -18.53 -10.93 3.69
C HIS A 110 -17.78 -9.66 4.12
N THR A 111 -18.22 -9.09 5.25
CA THR A 111 -17.49 -7.98 5.90
C THR A 111 -16.06 -8.41 6.21
N ALA A 112 -15.09 -7.56 5.88
CA ALA A 112 -13.69 -7.88 6.15
C ALA A 112 -13.44 -7.99 7.66
N ARG A 113 -12.70 -9.02 8.05
CA ARG A 113 -12.30 -9.26 9.43
C ARG A 113 -11.04 -8.47 9.74
N PHE A 114 -11.08 -7.69 10.80
CA PHE A 114 -9.90 -7.02 11.33
C PHE A 114 -9.01 -8.03 12.05
N ILE A 115 -7.70 -8.00 11.79
CA ILE A 115 -6.72 -8.93 12.36
C ILE A 115 -5.80 -8.23 13.36
N GLY A 116 -5.35 -7.01 13.03
CA GLY A 116 -4.35 -6.35 13.84
C GLY A 116 -3.88 -5.02 13.26
N ILE A 117 -2.90 -4.41 13.93
CA ILE A 117 -2.21 -3.20 13.47
C ILE A 117 -0.72 -3.53 13.32
N ALA A 118 -0.16 -3.31 12.12
CA ALA A 118 1.25 -3.58 11.89
C ALA A 118 2.15 -2.67 12.73
N GLY A 119 3.17 -3.26 13.36
CA GLY A 119 4.11 -2.57 14.23
C GLY A 119 3.62 -2.29 15.66
N LEU A 120 2.38 -2.65 16.01
CA LEU A 120 1.82 -2.48 17.35
C LEU A 120 1.42 -3.83 17.95
N HIS A 121 1.91 -4.11 19.16
CA HIS A 121 1.67 -5.37 19.86
C HIS A 121 1.26 -5.11 21.31
N GLY A 122 0.47 -6.03 21.88
CA GLY A 122 0.10 -6.03 23.30
C GLY A 122 -0.87 -4.90 23.69
N ARG A 123 -0.78 -4.42 24.94
CA ARG A 123 -1.79 -3.53 25.57
C ARG A 123 -2.14 -2.24 24.81
N VAL A 124 -1.25 -1.77 23.93
CA VAL A 124 -1.50 -0.57 23.10
C VAL A 124 -2.54 -0.87 22.01
N TYR A 125 -2.51 -2.08 21.45
CA TYR A 125 -3.52 -2.57 20.52
C TYR A 125 -4.91 -2.58 21.18
N ASP A 126 -5.04 -3.17 22.37
CA ASP A 126 -6.31 -3.25 23.11
C ASP A 126 -6.89 -1.87 23.43
N ALA A 127 -6.02 -0.91 23.76
CA ALA A 127 -6.41 0.47 24.04
C ALA A 127 -6.91 1.20 22.78
N ILE A 128 -6.32 0.95 21.62
CA ILE A 128 -6.71 1.57 20.35
C ILE A 128 -8.01 0.96 19.82
N GLU A 129 -8.15 -0.36 19.92
CA GLU A 129 -9.37 -1.07 19.55
C GLU A 129 -10.57 -0.61 20.39
N SER A 130 -10.36 -0.36 21.69
CA SER A 130 -11.42 0.02 22.63
C SER A 130 -11.81 1.51 22.62
N SER A 131 -10.91 2.43 22.26
CA SER A 131 -11.10 3.86 22.58
C SER A 131 -11.52 4.80 21.44
N GLY A 132 -11.25 4.49 20.17
CA GLY A 132 -11.58 5.44 19.09
C GLY A 132 -11.44 4.96 17.65
N ALA A 133 -10.69 3.89 17.40
CA ALA A 133 -10.51 3.36 16.05
C ALA A 133 -11.72 2.55 15.55
N LYS A 134 -12.68 2.19 16.42
CA LYS A 134 -13.79 1.26 16.10
C LYS A 134 -14.68 1.71 14.92
N SER A 135 -14.93 3.02 14.78
CA SER A 135 -15.69 3.57 13.65
C SER A 135 -14.92 3.44 12.33
N GLN A 136 -13.63 3.74 12.35
CA GLN A 136 -12.72 3.62 11.20
C GLN A 136 -12.52 2.15 10.82
N ILE A 137 -12.34 1.26 11.80
CA ILE A 137 -12.23 -0.20 11.59
C ILE A 137 -13.50 -0.71 10.92
N ARG A 138 -14.68 -0.34 11.44
CA ARG A 138 -15.96 -0.75 10.85
C ARG A 138 -16.15 -0.21 9.43
N TYR A 139 -15.83 1.06 9.20
CA TYR A 139 -15.89 1.65 7.85
C TYR A 139 -15.04 0.85 6.85
N TRP A 140 -13.79 0.53 7.21
CA TRP A 140 -12.91 -0.24 6.34
C TRP A 140 -13.35 -1.69 6.20
N ALA A 141 -13.86 -2.31 7.27
CA ALA A 141 -14.43 -3.65 7.25
C ALA A 141 -15.58 -3.79 6.23
N GLU A 142 -16.43 -2.76 6.11
CA GLU A 142 -17.52 -2.71 5.14
C GLU A 142 -17.04 -2.31 3.73
N ARG A 143 -16.02 -1.44 3.64
CA ARG A 143 -15.55 -0.90 2.36
C ARG A 143 -14.66 -1.86 1.57
N ILE A 144 -13.77 -2.59 2.24
CA ILE A 144 -12.82 -3.54 1.62
C ILE A 144 -13.51 -4.58 0.71
N PRO A 145 -14.57 -5.30 1.13
CA PRO A 145 -15.21 -6.27 0.24
C PRO A 145 -15.83 -5.63 -1.00
N VAL A 146 -16.34 -4.39 -0.90
CA VAL A 146 -16.85 -3.66 -2.07
C VAL A 146 -15.72 -3.37 -3.07
N LEU A 147 -14.54 -2.98 -2.58
CA LEU A 147 -13.37 -2.73 -3.44
C LEU A 147 -12.88 -4.02 -4.12
N ILE A 148 -12.89 -5.14 -3.39
CA ILE A 148 -12.56 -6.47 -3.93
C ILE A 148 -13.52 -6.84 -5.07
N ARG A 149 -14.83 -6.72 -4.85
CA ARG A 149 -15.83 -7.03 -5.89
C ARG A 149 -15.70 -6.14 -7.11
N GLN A 150 -15.48 -4.83 -6.92
CA GLN A 150 -15.27 -3.90 -8.04
C GLN A 150 -14.04 -4.25 -8.89
N GLN A 151 -13.02 -4.85 -8.29
CA GLN A 151 -11.85 -5.34 -9.00
C GLN A 151 -12.15 -6.65 -9.73
N GLU A 152 -12.86 -7.59 -9.09
CA GLU A 152 -13.27 -8.86 -9.70
C GLU A 152 -14.22 -8.66 -10.88
N GLU A 153 -15.13 -7.69 -10.83
CA GLU A 153 -16.04 -7.35 -11.94
C GLU A 153 -15.33 -6.68 -13.14
N ARG A 154 -14.11 -6.18 -12.95
CA ARG A 154 -13.29 -5.59 -14.03
C ARG A 154 -12.40 -6.59 -14.75
N LEU A 155 -12.16 -7.77 -14.15
CA LEU A 155 -11.36 -8.87 -14.71
C LEU A 155 -12.23 -9.81 -15.55
#